data_AF-A0A6L9MLK1-F1
#
_entry.id   AF-A0A6L9MLK1-F1
#
_cell.length_a   1.000
_cell.length_b   1.000
_cell.length_c   1.000
_cell.angle_alpha   90.00
_cell.angle_beta   90.00
_cell.angle_gamma   90.00
#
_symmetry.space_group_name_H-M   'P 1'
#
loop_
_entity.id
_entity.type
_entity.pdbx_description
1 polymer ?
#
loop_
_entity_poly.entity_id
_entity_poly.type
_entity_poly.pdbx_seq_one_letter_code
_entity_poly.pdbx_strand_id
1 'polypeptide(L)'
;MNEAEIAERFIAAAETNRKRQVKGTKPTEYGSAMPEYVRTRADMNGWGRSHGDHLLPGDDPLAEERRRFWEGETTRPSAAAISCLEQCERWTAVLVSSPDNRRALWAWAKSKAGGQTFASWCFKVEGIHPETGRRRKDRAISQIASALGGNVLQHKEMQGSGVLFEGAISAYFADTVEDEAPKGPRDFSWRSDPALRPVDDPANRDTRWAERQTERRRQMAERPDLKRGRSA
;
A
#
# COMPACT_ATOMS: atom_id res chain seq x y z
N MET A 1 13.70 1.76 0.49
CA MET A 1 13.15 0.84 -0.53
C MET A 1 12.29 1.65 -1.47
N ASN A 2 12.52 1.54 -2.77
CA ASN A 2 11.81 2.32 -3.79
C ASN A 2 10.48 1.65 -4.18
N GLU A 3 9.55 2.41 -4.78
CA GLU A 3 8.26 1.90 -5.25
C GLU A 3 8.41 0.78 -6.29
N ALA A 4 9.42 0.89 -7.17
CA ALA A 4 9.74 -0.12 -8.17
C ALA A 4 10.20 -1.45 -7.53
N GLU A 5 11.07 -1.39 -6.52
CA GLU A 5 11.53 -2.59 -5.79
C GLU A 5 10.39 -3.29 -5.06
N ILE A 6 9.46 -2.51 -4.50
CA ILE A 6 8.23 -3.03 -3.87
C ILE A 6 7.37 -3.72 -4.91
N ALA A 7 7.15 -3.09 -6.06
CA ALA A 7 6.38 -3.65 -7.17
C ALA A 7 6.97 -4.99 -7.65
N GLU A 8 8.28 -5.07 -7.84
CA GLU A 8 8.97 -6.31 -8.23
C GLU A 8 8.84 -7.41 -7.18
N ARG A 9 8.99 -7.08 -5.89
CA ARG A 9 8.78 -8.04 -4.79
C ARG A 9 7.37 -8.59 -4.77
N PHE A 10 6.36 -7.77 -5.01
CA PHE A 10 4.97 -8.23 -5.10
C PHE A 10 4.73 -9.14 -6.31
N ILE A 11 5.37 -8.88 -7.45
CA ILE A 11 5.28 -9.75 -8.63
C ILE A 11 5.92 -11.12 -8.32
N ALA A 12 7.14 -11.14 -7.77
CA ALA A 12 7.83 -12.36 -7.38
C ALA A 12 7.05 -13.15 -6.30
N ALA A 13 6.43 -12.46 -5.34
CA ALA A 13 5.55 -13.07 -4.35
C ALA A 13 4.31 -13.69 -5.02
N ALA A 14 3.68 -13.01 -5.98
CA ALA A 14 2.53 -13.55 -6.69
C ALA A 14 2.87 -14.80 -7.53
N GLU A 15 4.05 -14.83 -8.16
CA GLU A 15 4.56 -16.03 -8.84
C GLU A 15 4.76 -17.19 -7.85
N THR A 16 5.34 -16.90 -6.70
CA THR A 16 5.54 -17.88 -5.62
C THR A 16 4.19 -18.42 -5.11
N ASN A 17 3.21 -17.55 -4.92
CA ASN A 17 1.86 -17.95 -4.50
C ASN A 17 1.21 -18.88 -5.52
N ARG A 18 1.37 -18.59 -6.82
CA ARG A 18 0.88 -19.44 -7.90
C ARG A 18 1.54 -20.82 -7.88
N LYS A 19 2.86 -20.90 -7.66
CA LYS A 19 3.58 -22.19 -7.52
C LYS A 19 3.14 -22.96 -6.28
N ARG A 20 2.80 -22.26 -5.19
CA ARG A 20 2.27 -22.87 -3.95
C ARG A 20 0.88 -23.46 -4.11
N GLN A 21 0.06 -22.91 -5.01
CA GLN A 21 -1.29 -23.42 -5.26
C GLN A 21 -1.22 -24.80 -5.91
N VAL A 22 -1.11 -25.84 -5.07
CA VAL A 22 -1.51 -27.19 -5.41
C VAL A 22 -3.01 -27.13 -5.68
N LYS A 23 -3.40 -26.99 -6.95
CA LYS A 23 -4.75 -27.42 -7.36
C LYS A 23 -4.87 -28.83 -6.81
N GLY A 24 -5.81 -29.02 -5.87
CA GLY A 24 -5.84 -30.22 -5.03
C GLY A 24 -5.69 -31.52 -5.82
N THR A 25 -5.36 -32.60 -5.12
CA THR A 25 -5.33 -33.98 -5.65
C THR A 25 -6.72 -34.48 -6.07
N LYS A 26 -7.56 -33.62 -6.61
CA LYS A 26 -8.72 -34.07 -7.38
C LYS A 26 -8.17 -34.56 -8.70
N PRO A 27 -8.48 -35.81 -9.11
CA PRO A 27 -8.22 -36.23 -10.47
C PRO A 27 -8.74 -35.14 -11.40
N THR A 28 -7.91 -34.70 -12.34
CA THR A 28 -8.36 -33.82 -13.43
C THR A 28 -9.67 -34.39 -13.95
N GLU A 29 -10.75 -33.61 -13.94
CA GLU A 29 -12.02 -34.02 -14.51
C GLU A 29 -11.73 -34.62 -15.88
N TYR A 30 -12.21 -35.84 -16.15
CA TYR A 30 -11.94 -36.56 -17.38
C TYR A 30 -12.39 -35.69 -18.57
N GLY A 31 -11.48 -34.90 -19.13
CA GLY A 31 -11.67 -34.24 -20.40
C GLY A 31 -11.82 -35.35 -21.42
N SER A 32 -12.94 -35.34 -22.16
CA SER A 32 -13.33 -36.28 -23.22
C SER A 32 -12.42 -37.50 -23.27
N ALA A 33 -12.75 -38.56 -22.54
CA ALA A 33 -12.01 -39.80 -22.64
C ALA A 33 -11.84 -40.11 -24.14
N MET A 34 -10.58 -40.16 -24.62
CA MET A 34 -10.36 -40.63 -25.97
C MET A 34 -11.03 -41.99 -26.06
N PRO A 35 -11.81 -42.27 -27.13
CA PRO A 35 -12.38 -43.59 -27.31
C PRO A 35 -11.26 -44.61 -27.16
N GLU A 36 -11.55 -45.72 -26.46
CA GLU A 36 -10.55 -46.76 -26.19
C GLU A 36 -9.82 -47.10 -27.49
N TYR A 37 -8.55 -46.71 -27.57
CA TYR A 37 -7.73 -47.03 -28.71
C TYR A 37 -7.38 -48.51 -28.63
N VAL A 38 -8.23 -49.33 -29.24
CA VAL A 38 -8.01 -50.77 -29.36
C VAL A 38 -6.95 -50.98 -30.44
N ARG A 39 -5.74 -51.32 -30.00
CA ARG A 39 -4.60 -51.59 -30.90
C ARG A 39 -4.92 -52.80 -31.75
N THR A 40 -4.74 -52.64 -33.06
CA THR A 40 -4.89 -53.77 -33.98
C THR A 40 -3.70 -54.72 -33.85
N ARG A 41 -3.86 -55.97 -34.28
CA ARG A 41 -2.75 -56.93 -34.33
C ARG A 41 -1.62 -56.45 -35.25
N ALA A 42 -1.94 -55.65 -36.26
CA ALA A 42 -0.95 -55.01 -37.13
C ALA A 42 -0.11 -53.97 -36.38
N ASP A 43 -0.71 -53.14 -35.51
CA ASP A 43 0.04 -52.19 -34.66
C ASP A 43 0.98 -52.90 -33.70
N MET A 44 0.53 -53.99 -33.10
CA MET A 44 1.31 -54.74 -32.11
C MET A 44 2.50 -55.50 -32.71
N ASN A 45 2.46 -55.82 -34.02
CA ASN A 45 3.51 -56.60 -34.68
C ASN A 45 4.85 -55.85 -34.79
N GLY A 46 4.87 -54.51 -34.66
CA GLY A 46 6.09 -53.70 -34.66
C GLY A 46 6.71 -53.48 -33.28
N TRP A 47 6.11 -54.04 -32.22
CA TRP A 47 6.48 -53.74 -30.83
C TRP A 47 7.38 -54.78 -30.19
N GLY A 48 7.63 -55.88 -30.90
CA GLY A 48 8.65 -56.84 -30.53
C GLY A 48 9.99 -56.14 -30.53
N ARG A 49 10.64 -56.07 -29.37
CA ARG A 49 12.03 -55.64 -29.27
C ARG A 49 12.88 -56.55 -30.15
N SER A 50 13.68 -55.96 -31.02
CA SER A 50 14.75 -56.66 -31.73
C SER A 50 15.72 -57.27 -30.73
N HIS A 51 16.30 -58.43 -31.03
CA HIS A 51 17.34 -59.03 -30.19
C HIS A 51 18.53 -58.04 -30.08
N GLY A 52 18.74 -57.45 -28.91
CA GLY A 52 19.75 -56.39 -28.68
C GLY A 52 19.20 -55.03 -28.22
N ASP A 53 17.87 -54.83 -28.25
CA ASP A 53 17.19 -53.61 -27.80
C ASP A 53 16.85 -53.62 -26.29
N HIS A 54 17.74 -54.26 -25.51
CA HIS A 54 17.70 -54.26 -24.06
C HIS A 54 18.72 -53.26 -23.55
N LEU A 55 18.31 -52.40 -22.61
CA LEU A 55 19.26 -51.58 -21.87
C LEU A 55 20.29 -52.50 -21.20
N LEU A 56 21.57 -52.10 -21.26
CA LEU A 56 22.61 -52.81 -20.54
C LEU A 56 22.38 -52.67 -19.03
N PRO A 57 22.80 -53.66 -18.22
CA PRO A 57 22.75 -53.54 -16.77
C PRO A 57 23.54 -52.32 -16.30
N GLY A 58 22.85 -51.28 -15.81
CA GLY A 58 23.46 -50.02 -15.36
C GLY A 58 23.09 -48.79 -16.20
N ASP A 59 22.54 -48.99 -17.40
CA ASP A 59 22.00 -47.88 -18.19
C ASP A 59 20.65 -47.45 -17.62
N ASP A 60 20.54 -46.16 -17.32
CA ASP A 60 19.30 -45.53 -16.91
C ASP A 60 19.04 -44.29 -17.79
N PRO A 61 18.44 -44.46 -18.99
CA PRO A 61 18.17 -43.35 -19.91
C PRO A 61 17.17 -42.34 -19.32
N LEU A 62 16.46 -42.71 -18.26
CA LEU A 62 15.53 -41.87 -17.52
C LEU A 62 16.16 -41.25 -16.27
N ALA A 63 17.45 -41.46 -16.01
CA ALA A 63 18.15 -40.90 -14.85
C ALA A 63 18.08 -39.37 -14.84
N GLU A 64 18.31 -38.74 -15.99
CA GLU A 64 18.23 -37.28 -16.13
C GLU A 64 16.80 -36.77 -15.95
N GLU A 65 15.80 -37.47 -16.48
CA GLU A 65 14.39 -37.10 -16.33
C GLU A 65 13.92 -37.25 -14.88
N ARG A 66 14.30 -38.33 -14.20
CA ARG A 66 14.04 -38.53 -12.77
C ARG A 66 14.75 -37.48 -11.93
N ARG A 67 16.00 -37.18 -12.26
CA ARG A 67 16.78 -36.15 -11.58
C ARG A 67 16.10 -34.79 -11.75
N ARG A 68 15.73 -34.38 -12.97
CA ARG A 68 14.95 -33.16 -13.25
C ARG A 68 13.60 -33.12 -12.54
N PHE A 69 12.92 -34.26 -12.42
CA PHE A 69 11.65 -34.37 -11.69
C PHE A 69 11.83 -34.12 -10.18
N TRP A 70 12.85 -34.74 -9.56
CA TRP A 70 13.11 -34.61 -8.13
C TRP A 70 13.78 -33.29 -7.76
N GLU A 71 14.71 -32.83 -8.59
CA GLU A 71 15.30 -31.50 -8.49
C GLU A 71 14.23 -30.44 -8.69
N GLY A 72 13.17 -30.74 -9.47
CA GLY A 72 11.89 -30.02 -9.45
C GLY A 72 12.08 -28.51 -9.54
N GLU A 73 13.15 -28.09 -10.22
CA GLU A 73 13.80 -26.79 -10.04
C GLU A 73 12.87 -25.65 -10.50
N THR A 74 11.87 -26.01 -11.32
CA THR A 74 10.84 -25.13 -11.83
C THR A 74 9.52 -25.20 -11.07
N THR A 75 9.25 -26.29 -10.34
CA THR A 75 7.91 -26.59 -9.79
C THR A 75 7.76 -26.15 -8.33
N ARG A 76 8.80 -26.28 -7.50
CA ARG A 76 8.72 -25.96 -6.07
C ARG A 76 9.24 -24.54 -5.79
N PRO A 77 8.52 -23.73 -4.99
CA PRO A 77 9.06 -22.45 -4.55
C PRO A 77 10.22 -22.66 -3.57
N SER A 78 11.29 -21.87 -3.72
CA SER A 78 12.41 -21.83 -2.78
C SER A 78 11.98 -21.27 -1.41
N ALA A 79 12.65 -21.68 -0.32
CA ALA A 79 12.38 -21.17 1.02
C ALA A 79 12.50 -19.65 1.10
N ALA A 80 13.50 -19.06 0.44
CA ALA A 80 13.67 -17.60 0.38
C ALA A 80 12.50 -16.92 -0.34
N ALA A 81 11.94 -17.56 -1.36
CA ALA A 81 10.78 -17.06 -2.09
C ALA A 81 9.52 -17.10 -1.20
N ILE A 82 9.36 -18.15 -0.38
CA ILE A 82 8.28 -18.26 0.61
C ILE A 82 8.41 -17.15 1.66
N SER A 83 9.60 -16.93 2.23
CA SER A 83 9.83 -15.84 3.17
C SER A 83 9.52 -14.46 2.57
N CYS A 84 9.87 -14.25 1.30
CA CYS A 84 9.53 -13.01 0.58
C CYS A 84 8.02 -12.81 0.44
N LEU A 85 7.29 -13.89 0.11
CA LEU A 85 5.83 -13.87 0.04
C LEU A 85 5.21 -13.54 1.41
N GLU A 86 5.64 -14.21 2.48
CA GLU A 86 5.13 -13.96 3.84
C GLU A 86 5.41 -12.51 4.29
N GLN A 87 6.58 -11.97 3.92
CA GLN A 87 6.90 -10.56 4.16
C GLN A 87 5.94 -9.63 3.42
N CYS A 88 5.64 -9.90 2.15
CA CYS A 88 4.69 -9.11 1.37
C CYS A 88 3.26 -9.19 1.95
N GLU A 89 2.82 -10.39 2.37
CA GLU A 89 1.53 -10.59 3.05
C GLU A 89 1.46 -9.75 4.34
N ARG A 90 2.51 -9.79 5.16
CA ARG A 90 2.61 -8.98 6.38
C ARG A 90 2.56 -7.48 6.08
N TRP A 91 3.29 -7.01 5.06
CA TRP A 91 3.25 -5.59 4.65
C TRP A 91 1.84 -5.18 4.25
N THR A 92 1.14 -5.98 3.43
CA THR A 92 -0.23 -5.63 3.03
C THR A 92 -1.20 -5.62 4.20
N ALA A 93 -1.05 -6.53 5.16
CA ALA A 93 -1.93 -6.60 6.33
C ALA A 93 -1.72 -5.43 7.30
N VAL A 94 -0.47 -5.01 7.52
CA VAL A 94 -0.11 -4.00 8.53
C VAL A 94 -0.11 -2.58 7.97
N LEU A 95 0.40 -2.37 6.75
CA LEU A 95 0.70 -1.03 6.22
C LEU A 95 -0.43 -0.45 5.36
N VAL A 96 -1.35 -1.27 4.86
CA VAL A 96 -2.42 -0.83 3.95
C VAL A 96 -3.77 -0.85 4.67
N SER A 97 -4.27 0.32 5.05
CA SER A 97 -5.50 0.44 5.85
C SER A 97 -6.73 -0.12 5.12
N SER A 98 -6.93 0.25 3.85
CA SER A 98 -8.12 -0.13 3.09
C SER A 98 -8.03 -1.56 2.53
N PRO A 99 -9.04 -2.43 2.77
CA PRO A 99 -9.06 -3.80 2.23
C PRO A 99 -9.16 -3.83 0.71
N ASP A 100 -9.82 -2.84 0.12
CA ASP A 100 -9.97 -2.67 -1.33
C ASP A 100 -8.62 -2.43 -2.01
N ASN A 101 -7.80 -1.56 -1.42
CA ASN A 101 -6.45 -1.28 -1.93
C ASN A 101 -5.57 -2.53 -1.86
N ARG A 102 -5.69 -3.33 -0.78
CA ARG A 102 -4.98 -4.63 -0.65
C ARG A 102 -5.37 -5.60 -1.76
N ARG A 103 -6.68 -5.74 -2.03
CA ARG A 103 -7.20 -6.62 -3.07
C ARG A 103 -6.72 -6.21 -4.45
N ALA A 104 -6.79 -4.91 -4.76
CA ALA A 104 -6.31 -4.36 -6.04
C ALA A 104 -4.81 -4.59 -6.24
N LEU A 105 -3.98 -4.42 -5.20
CA LEU A 105 -2.55 -4.68 -5.27
C LEU A 105 -2.25 -6.16 -5.56
N TRP A 106 -2.88 -7.08 -4.83
CA TRP A 106 -2.69 -8.52 -5.04
C TRP A 106 -3.23 -9.00 -6.38
N ALA A 107 -4.34 -8.45 -6.86
CA ALA A 107 -4.89 -8.77 -8.17
C ALA A 107 -3.98 -8.29 -9.31
N TRP A 108 -3.43 -7.08 -9.18
CA TRP A 108 -2.44 -6.56 -10.12
C TRP A 108 -1.19 -7.44 -10.15
N ALA A 109 -0.63 -7.79 -8.99
CA ALA A 109 0.54 -8.65 -8.90
C ALA A 109 0.30 -10.03 -9.53
N LYS A 110 -0.88 -10.63 -9.28
CA LYS A 110 -1.31 -11.89 -9.91
C LYS A 110 -1.44 -11.78 -11.43
N SER A 111 -1.90 -10.64 -11.94
CA SER A 111 -1.99 -10.42 -13.38
C SER A 111 -0.63 -10.37 -14.07
N LYS A 112 0.41 -9.89 -13.35
CA LYS A 112 1.80 -9.88 -13.85
C LYS A 112 2.47 -11.24 -13.78
N ALA A 113 2.14 -12.04 -12.77
CA ALA A 113 2.57 -13.44 -12.63
C ALA A 113 1.87 -14.43 -13.60
N GLY A 114 1.17 -13.93 -14.62
CA GLY A 114 0.53 -14.75 -15.67
C GLY A 114 -0.82 -15.35 -15.29
N GLY A 115 -1.56 -14.74 -14.35
CA GLY A 115 -2.94 -15.07 -14.03
C GLY A 115 -3.96 -14.35 -14.93
N GLN A 116 -5.17 -14.11 -14.40
CA GLN A 116 -6.17 -13.28 -15.07
C GLN A 116 -5.65 -11.86 -15.30
N THR A 117 -6.00 -11.25 -16.45
CA THR A 117 -5.64 -9.85 -16.74
C THR A 117 -6.28 -8.90 -15.72
N PHE A 118 -5.53 -7.85 -15.31
CA PHE A 118 -6.00 -6.91 -14.30
C PHE A 118 -7.33 -6.24 -14.70
N ALA A 119 -7.48 -5.86 -15.96
CA ALA A 119 -8.73 -5.28 -16.46
C ALA A 119 -9.92 -6.24 -16.30
N SER A 120 -9.73 -7.52 -16.64
CA SER A 120 -10.76 -8.55 -16.47
C SER A 120 -11.11 -8.76 -14.99
N TRP A 121 -10.12 -8.69 -14.09
CA TRP A 121 -10.37 -8.74 -12.66
C TRP A 121 -11.18 -7.54 -12.16
N CYS A 122 -10.80 -6.32 -12.58
CA CYS A 122 -11.53 -5.10 -12.21
C CYS A 122 -13.01 -5.19 -12.61
N PHE A 123 -13.32 -5.62 -13.85
CA PHE A 123 -14.70 -5.73 -14.31
C PHE A 123 -15.47 -6.92 -13.72
N LYS A 124 -14.87 -8.12 -13.69
CA LYS A 124 -15.60 -9.35 -13.35
C LYS A 124 -15.66 -9.66 -11.86
N VAL A 125 -14.64 -9.28 -11.10
CA VAL A 125 -14.51 -9.63 -9.68
C VAL A 125 -14.93 -8.48 -8.79
N GLU A 126 -14.42 -7.27 -9.06
CA GLU A 126 -14.66 -6.11 -8.21
C GLU A 126 -15.77 -5.18 -8.73
N GLY A 127 -16.10 -5.25 -10.02
CA GLY A 127 -17.11 -4.39 -10.65
C GLY A 127 -16.67 -2.93 -10.82
N ILE A 128 -15.37 -2.68 -10.96
CA ILE A 128 -14.76 -1.35 -10.95
C ILE A 128 -14.11 -1.04 -12.30
N HIS A 129 -14.09 0.24 -12.68
CA HIS A 129 -13.33 0.69 -13.85
C HIS A 129 -11.81 0.49 -13.67
N PRO A 130 -11.08 0.01 -14.69
CA PRO A 130 -9.64 -0.29 -14.58
C PRO A 130 -8.78 0.86 -14.04
N GLU A 131 -9.14 2.10 -14.36
CA GLU A 131 -8.43 3.30 -13.88
C GLU A 131 -8.52 3.47 -12.36
N THR A 132 -9.70 3.21 -11.78
CA THR A 132 -9.86 3.22 -10.32
C THR A 132 -9.04 2.11 -9.67
N GLY A 133 -8.98 0.93 -10.30
CA GLY A 133 -8.09 -0.16 -9.87
C GLY A 133 -6.61 0.24 -9.91
N ARG A 134 -6.17 0.98 -10.94
CA ARG A 134 -4.80 1.50 -11.05
C ARG A 134 -4.49 2.48 -9.90
N ARG A 135 -5.39 3.42 -9.62
CA ARG A 135 -5.21 4.36 -8.50
C ARG A 135 -5.16 3.64 -7.15
N ARG A 136 -5.96 2.59 -6.95
CA ARG A 136 -5.96 1.77 -5.73
C ARG A 136 -4.63 1.03 -5.53
N LYS A 137 -4.06 0.43 -6.58
CA LYS A 137 -2.74 -0.22 -6.49
C LYS A 137 -1.62 0.79 -6.23
N ASP A 138 -1.65 1.95 -6.90
CA ASP A 138 -0.59 2.97 -6.77
C ASP A 138 -0.61 3.57 -5.36
N ARG A 139 -1.81 3.79 -4.80
CA ARG A 139 -1.99 4.18 -3.40
C ARG A 139 -1.48 3.12 -2.42
N ALA A 140 -1.70 1.83 -2.70
CA ALA A 140 -1.19 0.76 -1.84
C ALA A 140 0.35 0.71 -1.85
N ILE A 141 0.97 0.85 -3.02
CA ILE A 141 2.43 0.87 -3.17
C ILE A 141 3.02 2.09 -2.44
N SER A 142 2.44 3.27 -2.62
CA SER A 142 2.94 4.50 -1.99
C SER A 142 2.78 4.48 -0.45
N GLN A 143 1.73 3.85 0.08
CA GLN A 143 1.58 3.60 1.53
C GLN A 143 2.69 2.71 2.08
N ILE A 144 2.98 1.60 1.39
CA ILE A 144 4.05 0.66 1.79
C ILE A 144 5.42 1.36 1.68
N ALA A 145 5.68 2.07 0.58
CA ALA A 145 6.92 2.81 0.37
C ALA A 145 7.12 3.88 1.46
N SER A 146 6.07 4.62 1.80
CA SER A 146 6.10 5.63 2.86
C SER A 146 6.41 5.03 4.23
N ALA A 147 5.86 3.86 4.54
CA ALA A 147 6.10 3.20 5.82
C ALA A 147 7.51 2.56 5.91
N LEU A 148 8.00 1.97 4.82
CA LEU A 148 9.32 1.35 4.76
C LEU A 148 10.47 2.36 4.63
N GLY A 149 10.19 3.54 4.06
CA GLY A 149 11.14 4.65 3.95
C GLY A 149 11.53 5.28 5.29
N GLY A 150 10.93 4.82 6.39
CA GLY A 150 11.15 5.36 7.74
C GLY A 150 10.31 6.61 7.99
N ASN A 151 9.91 6.76 9.25
CA ASN A 151 9.22 7.94 9.76
C ASN A 151 10.23 9.11 9.87
N VAL A 152 10.71 9.63 8.74
CA VAL A 152 11.64 10.79 8.70
C VAL A 152 10.93 12.07 9.19
N LEU A 153 9.60 12.04 9.30
CA LEU A 153 8.79 13.15 9.78
C LEU A 153 7.81 12.64 10.83
N GLN A 154 8.16 12.74 12.11
CA GLN A 154 7.22 12.71 13.25
C GLN A 154 6.01 13.64 12.99
N HIS A 155 6.17 14.65 12.14
CA HIS A 155 5.12 15.56 11.68
C HIS A 155 3.98 14.90 10.90
N LYS A 156 4.16 13.71 10.30
CA LYS A 156 3.07 12.98 9.60
C LYS A 156 2.07 12.35 10.56
N GLU A 157 2.51 11.84 11.70
CA GLU A 157 1.61 11.30 12.73
C GLU A 157 0.85 12.42 13.46
N MET A 158 1.50 13.58 13.63
CA MET A 158 0.86 14.74 14.25
C MET A 158 -0.24 15.37 13.36
N GLN A 159 -0.21 15.13 12.03
CA GLN A 159 -1.30 15.49 11.13
C GLN A 159 -2.50 14.52 11.18
N GLY A 160 -2.34 13.31 11.73
CA GLY A 160 -3.41 12.32 11.85
C GLY A 160 -4.43 12.59 12.96
N SER A 161 -4.16 13.55 13.86
CA SER A 161 -5.08 13.95 14.92
C SER A 161 -5.86 15.24 14.62
N GLY A 162 -5.63 15.86 13.45
CA GLY A 162 -6.12 17.21 13.14
C GLY A 162 -6.77 17.38 11.77
N VAL A 163 -7.21 16.32 11.09
CA VAL A 163 -7.95 16.43 9.83
C VAL A 163 -9.33 15.82 10.00
N LEU A 164 -10.35 16.62 9.70
CA LEU A 164 -11.78 16.28 9.73
C LEU A 164 -12.06 14.92 9.08
N PHE A 165 -13.03 14.18 9.62
CA PHE A 165 -13.60 13.00 8.96
C PHE A 165 -13.85 13.29 7.48
N GLU A 166 -13.39 12.40 6.59
CA GLU A 166 -13.83 12.41 5.19
C GLU A 166 -15.36 12.37 5.17
N GLY A 167 -15.99 13.48 4.79
CA GLY A 167 -17.43 13.51 4.56
C GLY A 167 -17.80 12.44 3.54
N ALA A 168 -18.93 11.78 3.76
CA ALA A 168 -19.43 10.78 2.81
C ALA A 168 -19.45 11.39 1.40
N ILE A 169 -18.82 10.73 0.43
CA ILE A 169 -18.93 11.09 -0.98
C ILE A 169 -20.35 10.70 -1.40
N SER A 170 -21.31 11.61 -1.20
CA SER A 170 -22.65 11.47 -1.75
C SER A 170 -22.54 11.65 -3.26
N ALA A 171 -22.73 10.56 -4.01
CA ALA A 171 -22.79 10.54 -5.47
C ALA A 171 -24.12 11.12 -5.99
N TYR A 172 -24.51 12.30 -5.51
CA TYR A 172 -25.71 13.00 -5.95
C TYR A 172 -25.38 14.49 -6.14
N PHE A 173 -25.13 14.88 -7.39
CA PHE A 173 -25.15 16.28 -7.80
C PHE A 173 -26.59 16.61 -8.16
N ALA A 174 -27.32 17.24 -7.23
CA ALA A 174 -28.56 17.92 -7.57
C ALA A 174 -28.20 19.28 -8.16
N ASP A 175 -28.52 19.45 -9.43
CA ASP A 175 -28.60 20.71 -10.15
C ASP A 175 -29.50 21.67 -9.35
N THR A 176 -28.92 22.51 -8.50
CA THR A 176 -29.61 23.59 -7.77
C THR A 176 -28.63 24.74 -7.56
N VAL A 177 -28.20 25.35 -8.66
CA VAL A 177 -27.73 26.73 -8.63
C VAL A 177 -28.83 27.57 -9.25
N GLU A 178 -29.86 27.88 -8.47
CA GLU A 178 -30.74 29.00 -8.77
C GLU A 178 -30.02 30.32 -8.39
N ASP A 179 -29.67 31.02 -9.44
CA ASP A 179 -29.39 32.44 -9.74
C ASP A 179 -29.42 33.59 -8.69
N GLU A 180 -29.46 33.38 -7.37
CA GLU A 180 -29.50 34.50 -6.41
C GLU A 180 -28.43 34.45 -5.30
N ALA A 181 -27.17 34.24 -5.67
CA ALA A 181 -26.07 34.33 -4.71
C ALA A 181 -25.29 35.67 -4.86
N PRO A 182 -25.10 36.46 -3.78
CA PRO A 182 -24.50 37.78 -3.87
C PRO A 182 -23.05 37.71 -4.40
N LYS A 183 -22.78 38.48 -5.47
CA LYS A 183 -21.46 38.65 -6.13
C LYS A 183 -20.56 39.63 -5.33
N GLY A 184 -20.40 39.41 -4.03
CA GLY A 184 -19.36 40.05 -3.22
C GLY A 184 -18.16 39.11 -3.03
N PRO A 185 -16.95 39.61 -2.70
CA PRO A 185 -15.85 38.74 -2.29
C PRO A 185 -16.32 37.95 -1.07
N ARG A 186 -16.46 36.63 -1.24
CA ARG A 186 -16.91 35.74 -0.18
C ARG A 186 -15.75 35.53 0.78
N ASP A 187 -15.91 35.98 2.02
CA ASP A 187 -15.05 35.58 3.13
C ASP A 187 -15.27 34.08 3.40
N PHE A 188 -14.34 33.24 2.92
CA PHE A 188 -14.37 31.79 3.14
C PHE A 188 -13.86 31.38 4.53
N SER A 189 -14.08 32.20 5.55
CA SER A 189 -13.76 31.83 6.92
C SER A 189 -15.03 31.31 7.61
N TRP A 190 -15.01 30.04 8.02
CA TRP A 190 -16.05 29.43 8.85
C TRP A 190 -16.04 29.96 10.31
N ARG A 191 -15.11 30.86 10.63
CA ARG A 191 -14.90 31.46 11.96
C ARG A 191 -14.86 32.98 11.82
N SER A 192 -15.95 33.65 12.18
CA SER A 192 -15.94 35.08 12.52
C SER A 192 -15.35 35.26 13.93
N ASP A 193 -14.05 34.99 14.08
CA ASP A 193 -13.40 35.04 15.39
C ASP A 193 -12.62 36.36 15.56
N PRO A 194 -12.91 37.20 16.57
CA PRO A 194 -12.16 38.43 16.89
C PRO A 194 -10.66 38.21 17.21
N ALA A 195 -10.18 36.98 17.18
CA ALA A 195 -8.79 36.58 17.35
C ALA A 195 -7.83 36.99 16.20
N LEU A 196 -8.35 37.43 15.05
CA LEU A 196 -7.55 38.00 13.94
C LEU A 196 -7.55 39.55 13.93
N ARG A 197 -7.82 40.19 15.06
CA ARG A 197 -7.35 41.58 15.24
C ARG A 197 -5.83 41.57 15.10
N PRO A 198 -5.22 42.53 14.38
CA PRO A 198 -3.77 42.64 14.33
C PRO A 198 -3.21 42.54 15.74
N VAL A 199 -2.29 41.60 15.97
CA VAL A 199 -1.65 41.37 17.28
C VAL A 199 -1.06 42.67 17.85
N ASP A 200 -0.77 43.63 16.98
CA ASP A 200 -0.22 44.95 17.26
C ASP A 200 -1.20 46.12 17.01
N ASP A 201 -2.45 46.01 17.44
CA ASP A 201 -3.35 47.17 17.48
C ASP A 201 -2.98 48.09 18.66
N PRO A 202 -2.45 49.31 18.44
CA PRO A 202 -2.04 50.22 19.51
C PRO A 202 -3.21 50.65 20.41
N ALA A 203 -4.46 50.55 19.94
CA ALA A 203 -5.64 50.88 20.74
C ALA A 203 -5.94 49.85 21.84
N ASN A 204 -5.44 48.61 21.73
CA ASN A 204 -5.70 47.52 22.68
C ASN A 204 -4.53 47.26 23.65
N ARG A 205 -3.45 48.07 23.60
CA ARG A 205 -2.29 47.93 24.51
C ARG A 205 -2.55 48.67 25.82
N ASP A 206 -2.72 47.95 26.93
CA ASP A 206 -2.76 48.55 28.28
C ASP A 206 -1.34 48.84 28.78
N THR A 207 -0.87 50.09 28.64
CA THR A 207 0.47 50.54 29.06
C THR A 207 0.52 51.07 30.50
N ARG A 208 -0.61 51.07 31.23
CA ARG A 208 -0.72 51.72 32.55
C ARG A 208 0.25 51.15 33.59
N TRP A 209 0.56 49.86 33.52
CA TRP A 209 1.53 49.23 34.43
C TRP A 209 2.96 49.68 34.16
N ALA A 210 3.35 49.77 32.88
CA ALA A 210 4.67 50.21 32.48
C ALA A 210 4.89 51.68 32.87
N GLU A 211 3.89 52.53 32.63
CA GLU A 211 3.87 53.94 33.04
C GLU A 211 4.04 54.09 34.55
N ARG A 212 3.31 53.28 35.34
CA ARG A 212 3.40 53.30 36.81
C ARG A 212 4.78 52.86 37.33
N GLN A 213 5.47 51.97 36.63
CA GLN A 213 6.84 51.58 36.98
C GLN A 213 7.86 52.68 36.64
N THR A 214 7.71 53.35 35.50
CA THR A 214 8.56 54.51 35.17
C THR A 214 8.38 55.64 36.17
N GLU A 215 7.16 55.92 36.62
CA GLU A 215 6.87 56.92 37.65
C GLU A 215 7.55 56.58 38.99
N ARG A 216 7.45 55.31 39.44
CA ARG A 216 8.14 54.85 40.66
C ARG A 216 9.65 55.00 40.57
N ARG A 217 10.26 54.71 39.41
CA ARG A 217 11.70 54.89 39.22
C ARG A 217 12.10 56.36 39.29
N ARG A 218 11.29 57.26 38.74
CA ARG A 218 11.49 58.72 38.88
C ARG A 218 11.41 59.14 40.34
N GLN A 219 10.39 58.68 41.07
CA GLN A 219 10.24 58.98 42.51
C GLN A 219 11.36 58.40 43.38
N MET A 220 11.93 57.25 43.00
CA MET A 220 13.11 56.69 43.68
C MET A 220 14.39 57.48 43.36
N ALA A 221 14.55 57.98 42.14
CA ALA A 221 15.67 58.83 41.75
C ALA A 221 15.60 60.23 42.40
N GLU A 222 14.39 60.76 42.59
CA GLU A 222 14.12 62.02 43.28
C GLU A 222 14.14 61.90 44.82
N ARG A 223 14.35 60.70 45.37
CA ARG A 223 14.62 60.48 46.80
C ARG A 223 16.14 60.44 47.02
N PRO A 224 16.81 61.59 47.24
CA PRO A 224 18.20 61.58 47.68
C PRO A 224 18.31 60.88 49.03
N ASP A 225 19.36 60.05 49.17
CA ASP A 225 19.70 59.23 50.33
C ASP A 225 19.69 60.01 51.65
N LEU A 226 18.54 60.05 52.32
CA LEU A 226 18.42 60.52 53.70
C LEU A 226 18.82 59.39 54.65
N LYS A 227 20.07 58.92 54.58
CA LYS A 227 20.67 57.99 55.57
C LYS A 227 22.20 57.87 55.43
N ARG A 228 22.93 58.93 55.78
CA ARG A 228 24.25 58.81 56.41
C ARG A 228 24.32 59.78 57.58
N GLY A 229 24.25 59.26 58.80
CA GLY A 229 24.39 60.06 60.01
C GLY A 229 23.76 59.41 61.24
N ARG A 230 24.17 58.20 61.61
CA ARG A 230 23.95 57.65 62.95
C ARG A 230 24.96 56.54 63.26
N SER A 231 26.11 56.95 63.78
CA SER A 231 26.93 56.18 64.74
C SER A 231 28.17 57.01 65.09
N ALA A 232 28.09 57.71 66.21
CA ALA A 232 29.20 58.01 67.11
C ALA A 232 28.89 57.29 68.43
#